data_AF-R7TL90-F1
#
_entry.id   AF-R7TL90-F1
#
_cell.length_a   1.000
_cell.length_b   1.000
_cell.length_c   1.000
_cell.angle_alpha   90.00
_cell.angle_beta   90.00
_cell.angle_gamma   90.00
#
_symmetry.space_group_name_H-M   'P 1'
#
loop_
_entity.id
_entity.type
_entity.pdbx_description
1 polymer ?
#
loop_
_entity_poly.entity_id
_entity_poly.type
_entity_poly.pdbx_seq_one_letter_code
_entity_poly.pdbx_strand_id
1 'polypeptide(L)'
;MSSVLCDMQSVWMGAWHGLFLGNPSNQNDREKLHSFYCNLLLTLIPKSSTMLSCPVLPQVLCNTAHSMSNVEVLSLLRGCLDESSNSNEDLLMRFLCLLREEIKDLNPQTSDRHPVFLVLDNSVQHLPWESVPVLRQHAYFRSPSLHFLCAQYHFLSTSKVFKEGIDLQSTFYVLDPESNLPSTKTKFTPLFEKQPGWSGLIGQIPQHADMAEALSQHDLFLYLGHGSGSKFVAGKRDGLSQLTCRAAALLLGCSSGRLTAEGSLDAAGVMLTYLLAGCPCVMGNLWDVTDRDIDRFFEQLMCTWQSGQSLFADLLASRNACKLEQLIGAAPVIYGLPVSFL
;
A
#
# COMPACT_ATOMS: atom_id res chain seq x y z
N MET A 1 8.28 10.97 13.94
CA MET A 1 7.83 10.14 12.81
C MET A 1 8.88 10.10 11.71
N SER A 2 9.35 11.25 11.21
CA SER A 2 10.46 11.33 10.24
C SER A 2 11.66 10.44 10.58
N SER A 3 12.21 10.61 11.79
CA SER A 3 13.35 9.84 12.27
C SER A 3 13.07 8.33 12.28
N VAL A 4 11.90 7.93 12.79
CA VAL A 4 11.48 6.52 12.83
C VAL A 4 11.42 5.91 11.44
N LEU A 5 10.83 6.61 10.46
CA LEU A 5 10.77 6.13 9.08
C LEU A 5 12.16 6.00 8.45
N CYS A 6 13.06 6.95 8.75
CA CYS A 6 14.46 6.87 8.32
C CYS A 6 15.19 5.69 8.98
N ASP A 7 14.97 5.45 10.28
CA ASP A 7 15.59 4.34 11.02
C ASP A 7 15.04 2.98 10.56
N MET A 8 13.75 2.89 10.24
CA MET A 8 13.17 1.70 9.61
C MET A 8 13.90 1.36 8.31
N GLN A 9 14.23 2.36 7.49
CA GLN A 9 14.99 2.13 6.26
C GLN A 9 16.45 1.79 6.54
N SER A 10 17.15 2.61 7.32
CA SER A 10 18.61 2.55 7.44
C SER A 10 19.09 1.47 8.42
N VAL A 11 18.34 1.22 9.50
CA VAL A 11 18.72 0.29 10.57
C VAL A 11 18.01 -1.04 10.42
N TRP A 12 16.70 -1.05 10.18
CA TRP A 12 15.95 -2.32 10.18
C TRP A 12 16.04 -3.03 8.83
N MET A 13 15.76 -2.32 7.74
CA MET A 13 15.94 -2.86 6.39
C MET A 13 17.42 -2.84 6.00
N GLY A 14 18.12 -1.76 6.35
CA GLY A 14 19.50 -1.52 5.93
C GLY A 14 19.65 -1.74 4.44
N ALA A 15 20.70 -2.44 4.05
CA ALA A 15 21.01 -2.67 2.65
C ALA A 15 19.97 -3.57 1.91
N TRP A 16 19.02 -4.19 2.63
CA TRP A 16 18.02 -5.12 2.07
C TRP A 16 16.70 -4.46 1.68
N HIS A 17 16.60 -3.14 1.76
CA HIS A 17 15.35 -2.44 1.46
C HIS A 17 14.82 -2.68 0.03
N GLY A 18 15.67 -3.14 -0.91
CA GLY A 18 15.26 -3.55 -2.26
C GLY A 18 14.43 -4.82 -2.37
N LEU A 19 14.37 -5.65 -1.31
CA LEU A 19 13.47 -6.80 -1.22
C LEU A 19 12.00 -6.40 -1.18
N PHE A 20 11.71 -5.20 -0.70
CA PHE A 20 10.35 -4.72 -0.52
C PHE A 20 9.79 -4.08 -1.80
N LEU A 21 10.59 -3.94 -2.86
CA LEU A 21 10.15 -3.36 -4.12
C LEU A 21 9.55 -4.42 -5.05
N GLY A 22 8.41 -4.07 -5.67
CA GLY A 22 7.77 -4.91 -6.67
C GLY A 22 8.61 -5.07 -7.93
N ASN A 23 8.34 -6.14 -8.68
CA ASN A 23 8.97 -6.36 -9.98
C ASN A 23 8.55 -5.30 -11.00
N PRO A 24 9.44 -4.90 -11.93
CA PRO A 24 9.06 -4.01 -13.03
C PRO A 24 7.88 -4.58 -13.83
N SER A 25 6.94 -3.71 -14.16
CA SER A 25 5.78 -4.06 -14.98
C SER A 25 6.17 -4.24 -16.45
N ASN A 26 7.14 -3.45 -16.92
CA ASN A 26 7.67 -3.50 -18.29
C ASN A 26 8.53 -4.75 -18.51
N GLN A 27 8.25 -5.48 -19.58
CA GLN A 27 9.00 -6.68 -19.96
C GLN A 27 10.47 -6.40 -20.29
N ASN A 28 10.78 -5.31 -20.99
CA ASN A 28 12.16 -4.93 -21.33
C ASN A 28 13.00 -4.68 -20.07
N ASP A 29 12.41 -4.02 -19.07
CA ASP A 29 13.09 -3.77 -17.80
C ASP A 29 13.32 -5.10 -17.06
N ARG A 30 12.35 -6.02 -17.06
CA ARG A 30 12.54 -7.37 -16.49
C ARG A 30 13.63 -8.18 -17.21
N GLU A 31 13.70 -8.11 -18.53
CA GLU A 31 14.71 -8.81 -19.32
C GLU A 31 16.11 -8.24 -19.06
N LYS A 32 16.25 -6.92 -18.98
CA LYS A 32 17.49 -6.26 -18.56
C LYS A 32 17.92 -6.70 -17.15
N LEU A 33 16.98 -6.76 -16.21
CA LEU A 33 17.24 -7.26 -14.85
C LEU A 33 17.72 -8.72 -14.86
N HIS A 34 17.09 -9.57 -15.67
CA HIS A 34 17.50 -10.96 -15.80
C HIS A 34 18.88 -11.10 -16.45
N SER A 35 19.18 -10.30 -17.48
CA SER A 35 20.50 -10.28 -18.12
C SER A 35 21.58 -9.84 -17.13
N PHE A 36 21.32 -8.79 -16.35
CA PHE A 36 22.19 -8.34 -15.27
C PHE A 36 22.46 -9.48 -14.29
N TYR A 37 21.41 -10.17 -13.81
CA TYR A 37 21.55 -11.33 -12.94
C TYR A 37 22.48 -12.41 -13.52
N CYS A 38 22.29 -12.77 -14.80
CA CYS A 38 23.15 -13.75 -15.46
C CYS A 38 24.61 -13.30 -15.53
N ASN A 39 24.87 -12.04 -15.91
CA ASN A 39 26.22 -11.46 -15.93
C ASN A 39 26.86 -11.46 -14.54
N LEU A 40 26.05 -11.15 -13.52
CA LEU A 40 26.45 -11.14 -12.12
C LEU A 40 26.92 -12.51 -11.65
N LEU A 41 26.13 -13.55 -11.92
CA LEU A 41 26.46 -14.92 -11.59
C LEU A 41 27.74 -15.38 -12.28
N LEU A 42 27.91 -15.05 -13.56
CA LEU A 42 29.12 -15.41 -14.32
C LEU A 42 30.38 -14.75 -13.76
N THR A 43 30.25 -13.58 -13.15
CA THR A 43 31.38 -12.83 -12.56
C THR A 43 31.70 -13.27 -11.14
N LEU A 44 30.67 -13.54 -10.31
CA LEU A 44 30.82 -13.95 -8.91
C LEU A 44 31.13 -15.43 -8.74
N ILE A 45 30.72 -16.26 -9.69
CA ILE A 45 30.98 -17.71 -9.71
C ILE A 45 32.03 -17.97 -10.81
N PRO A 46 33.33 -17.70 -10.56
CA PRO A 46 34.35 -18.38 -11.34
C PRO A 46 34.14 -19.90 -11.16
N LYS A 47 34.71 -20.73 -12.04
CA LYS A 47 34.58 -22.21 -12.05
C LYS A 47 34.86 -22.94 -10.70
N SER A 48 35.14 -22.23 -9.62
CA SER A 48 35.17 -22.68 -8.23
C SER A 48 33.77 -22.68 -7.60
N SER A 49 33.51 -23.71 -6.82
CA SER A 49 32.26 -24.16 -6.18
C SER A 49 31.54 -23.19 -5.22
N THR A 50 31.74 -21.87 -5.33
CA THR A 50 31.05 -20.85 -4.55
C THR A 50 29.59 -20.76 -4.99
N MET A 51 28.67 -21.32 -4.19
CA MET A 51 27.25 -21.05 -4.36
C MET A 51 26.95 -19.67 -3.77
N LEU A 52 26.18 -18.82 -4.47
CA LEU A 52 25.53 -17.71 -3.78
C LEU A 52 24.57 -18.32 -2.76
N SER A 53 24.75 -17.97 -1.48
CA SER A 53 23.87 -18.41 -0.41
C SER A 53 22.47 -17.77 -0.50
N CYS A 54 22.33 -16.68 -1.27
CA CYS A 54 21.10 -15.88 -1.37
C CYS A 54 20.63 -15.71 -2.83
N PRO A 55 19.57 -16.42 -3.27
CA PRO A 55 19.06 -16.33 -4.65
C PRO A 55 18.39 -14.98 -4.97
N VAL A 56 18.02 -14.20 -3.96
CA VAL A 56 17.33 -12.90 -4.12
C VAL A 56 18.28 -11.70 -4.15
N LEU A 57 19.56 -11.87 -3.78
CA LEU A 57 20.55 -10.79 -3.74
C LEU A 57 20.61 -9.98 -5.05
N PRO A 58 20.64 -10.60 -6.24
CA PRO A 58 20.78 -9.85 -7.47
C PRO A 58 19.57 -8.96 -7.73
N GLN A 59 18.36 -9.43 -7.40
CA GLN A 59 17.14 -8.63 -7.48
C GLN A 59 17.20 -7.43 -6.55
N VAL A 60 17.69 -7.60 -5.31
CA VAL A 60 17.90 -6.49 -4.35
C VAL A 60 18.87 -5.48 -4.92
N LEU A 61 20.03 -5.94 -5.39
CA LEU A 61 21.06 -5.08 -5.96
C LEU A 61 20.53 -4.31 -7.16
N CYS A 62 19.83 -4.95 -8.09
CA CYS A 62 19.24 -4.23 -9.22
C CYS A 62 18.20 -3.20 -8.78
N ASN A 63 17.39 -3.54 -7.77
CA ASN A 63 16.28 -2.72 -7.33
C ASN A 63 16.75 -1.45 -6.63
N THR A 64 17.86 -1.52 -5.90
CA THR A 64 18.23 -0.44 -4.97
C THR A 64 19.67 0.00 -5.00
N ALA A 65 20.57 -0.69 -5.71
CA ALA A 65 21.97 -0.33 -5.61
C ALA A 65 22.27 1.06 -6.18
N HIS A 66 21.44 1.64 -7.07
CA HIS A 66 21.57 3.04 -7.50
C HIS A 66 21.43 4.06 -6.35
N SER A 67 20.64 3.75 -5.32
CA SER A 67 20.44 4.60 -4.15
C SER A 67 21.37 4.25 -2.98
N MET A 68 22.02 3.10 -3.04
CA MET A 68 22.87 2.61 -1.97
C MET A 68 24.30 3.14 -2.10
N SER A 69 24.91 3.46 -0.96
CA SER A 69 26.34 3.71 -0.86
C SER A 69 27.15 2.47 -1.22
N ASN A 70 28.42 2.69 -1.59
CA ASN A 70 29.34 1.59 -1.86
C ASN A 70 29.51 0.66 -0.64
N VAL A 71 29.43 1.21 0.57
CA VAL A 71 29.54 0.45 1.82
C VAL A 71 28.36 -0.50 1.98
N GLU A 72 27.14 -0.04 1.70
CA GLU A 72 25.94 -0.88 1.80
C GLU A 72 25.93 -1.99 0.74
N VAL A 73 26.36 -1.70 -0.49
CA VAL A 73 26.50 -2.72 -1.54
C VAL A 73 27.53 -3.78 -1.14
N LEU A 74 28.70 -3.36 -0.65
CA LEU A 74 29.72 -4.30 -0.17
C LEU A 74 29.23 -5.11 1.03
N SER A 75 28.44 -4.51 1.92
CA SER A 75 27.82 -5.22 3.05
C SER A 75 26.84 -6.30 2.60
N LEU A 76 26.02 -6.05 1.56
CA LEU A 76 25.15 -7.08 0.99
C LEU A 76 25.94 -8.24 0.41
N LEU A 77 27.00 -7.93 -0.35
CA LEU A 77 27.81 -8.94 -1.01
C LEU A 77 28.50 -9.85 -0.01
N ARG A 78 29.12 -9.27 1.02
CA ARG A 78 29.73 -10.04 2.12
C ARG A 78 28.72 -10.91 2.86
N GLY A 79 27.46 -10.45 2.99
CA GLY A 79 26.38 -11.23 3.60
C GLY A 79 25.89 -12.42 2.76
N CYS A 80 26.23 -12.47 1.47
CA CYS A 80 25.75 -13.50 0.54
C CYS A 80 26.84 -14.43 0.01
N LEU A 81 28.11 -14.07 0.21
CA LEU A 81 29.25 -14.91 -0.12
C LEU A 81 29.59 -15.79 1.08
N ASP A 82 30.02 -17.03 0.83
CA ASP A 82 30.51 -17.93 1.87
C ASP A 82 31.73 -17.32 2.60
N GLU A 83 31.93 -17.68 3.87
CA GLU A 83 33.02 -17.15 4.70
C GLU A 83 34.42 -17.35 4.08
N SER A 84 34.61 -18.40 3.27
CA SER A 84 35.86 -18.66 2.53
C SER A 84 36.15 -17.63 1.43
N SER A 85 35.13 -16.92 0.96
CA SER A 85 35.19 -15.97 -0.15
C SER A 85 35.17 -14.51 0.31
N ASN A 86 34.84 -14.29 1.59
CA ASN A 86 34.85 -12.98 2.24
C ASN A 86 36.25 -12.33 2.34
N SER A 87 37.32 -13.06 2.02
CA SER A 87 38.70 -12.56 2.05
C SER A 87 39.17 -11.96 0.71
N ASN A 88 38.38 -12.04 -0.36
CA ASN A 88 38.80 -11.59 -1.69
C ASN A 88 38.30 -10.17 -2.02
N GLU A 89 38.87 -9.16 -1.34
CA GLU A 89 38.52 -7.74 -1.52
C GLU A 89 38.62 -7.26 -2.98
N ASP A 90 39.59 -7.78 -3.74
CA ASP A 90 39.73 -7.46 -5.17
C ASP A 90 38.52 -7.91 -6.00
N LEU A 91 37.91 -9.04 -5.66
CA LEU A 91 36.70 -9.54 -6.31
C LEU A 91 35.50 -8.65 -5.99
N LEU A 92 35.33 -8.29 -4.71
CA LEU A 92 34.27 -7.40 -4.25
C LEU A 92 34.37 -6.00 -4.89
N MET A 93 35.58 -5.47 -5.03
CA MET A 93 35.79 -4.16 -5.67
C MET A 93 35.56 -4.22 -7.18
N ARG A 94 36.01 -5.27 -7.88
CA ARG A 94 35.68 -5.47 -9.31
C ARG A 94 34.18 -5.58 -9.53
N PHE A 95 33.51 -6.32 -8.65
CA PHE A 95 32.06 -6.43 -8.67
C PHE A 95 31.38 -5.08 -8.52
N LEU A 96 31.76 -4.31 -7.50
CA LEU A 96 31.19 -3.00 -7.25
C LEU A 96 31.36 -2.09 -8.48
N CYS A 97 32.54 -2.10 -9.12
CA CYS A 97 32.76 -1.34 -10.36
C CYS A 97 31.83 -1.78 -11.48
N LEU A 98 31.69 -3.08 -11.74
CA LEU A 98 30.80 -3.61 -12.79
C LEU A 98 29.33 -3.25 -12.53
N LEU A 99 28.88 -3.45 -11.29
CA LEU A 99 27.54 -3.10 -10.85
C LEU A 99 27.27 -1.60 -11.06
N ARG A 100 28.25 -0.73 -10.77
CA ARG A 100 28.11 0.72 -10.96
C ARG A 100 28.08 1.14 -12.42
N GLU A 101 28.74 0.42 -13.32
CA GLU A 101 28.63 0.65 -14.76
C GLU A 101 27.27 0.21 -15.29
N GLU A 102 26.84 -1.03 -15.01
CA GLU A 102 25.55 -1.55 -15.52
C GLU A 102 24.34 -0.79 -14.97
N ILE A 103 24.42 -0.28 -13.73
CA ILE A 103 23.34 0.54 -13.14
C ILE A 103 23.19 1.90 -13.83
N LYS A 104 24.22 2.47 -14.46
CA LYS A 104 24.06 3.75 -15.18
C LYS A 104 23.06 3.61 -16.34
N ASP A 105 23.00 2.43 -16.93
CA ASP A 105 22.12 2.11 -18.06
C ASP A 105 20.71 1.66 -17.61
N LEU A 106 20.56 1.30 -16.34
CA LEU A 106 19.28 1.00 -15.70
C LEU A 106 18.76 2.28 -15.03
N ASN A 107 17.55 2.72 -15.37
CA ASN A 107 16.89 3.80 -14.62
C ASN A 107 15.75 3.25 -13.74
N PRO A 108 16.06 2.45 -12.70
CA PRO A 108 15.06 1.68 -11.94
C PRO A 108 14.15 2.56 -11.05
N GLN A 109 14.48 3.84 -10.89
CA GLN A 109 13.68 4.86 -10.17
C GLN A 109 12.39 5.23 -10.92
N THR A 110 12.39 5.14 -12.25
CA THR A 110 11.28 5.60 -13.09
C THR A 110 10.43 4.47 -13.66
N SER A 111 10.82 3.21 -13.44
CA SER A 111 10.08 2.06 -13.95
C SER A 111 8.85 1.80 -13.11
N ASP A 112 7.69 1.72 -13.77
CA ASP A 112 6.46 1.24 -13.16
C ASP A 112 6.67 -0.18 -12.61
N ARG A 113 6.13 -0.44 -11.41
CA ARG A 113 6.29 -1.71 -10.71
C ARG A 113 4.93 -2.27 -10.32
N HIS A 114 4.85 -3.60 -10.27
CA HIS A 114 3.67 -4.26 -9.74
C HIS A 114 3.49 -3.94 -8.25
N PRO A 115 2.24 -3.81 -7.76
CA PRO A 115 1.98 -3.62 -6.34
C PRO A 115 2.52 -4.77 -5.49
N VAL A 116 2.95 -4.47 -4.28
CA VAL A 116 3.44 -5.45 -3.31
C VAL A 116 2.39 -5.66 -2.22
N PHE A 117 2.06 -6.92 -1.94
CA PHE A 117 1.18 -7.24 -0.82
C PHE A 117 2.02 -7.48 0.44
N LEU A 118 1.53 -6.98 1.57
CA LEU A 118 2.16 -7.10 2.87
C LEU A 118 1.30 -8.00 3.76
N VAL A 119 1.88 -9.10 4.23
CA VAL A 119 1.34 -9.89 5.35
C VAL A 119 2.15 -9.52 6.57
N LEU A 120 1.54 -8.79 7.49
CA LEU A 120 2.23 -8.18 8.63
C LEU A 120 1.85 -8.89 9.92
N ASP A 121 2.85 -9.20 10.74
CA ASP A 121 2.64 -9.75 12.07
C ASP A 121 1.97 -8.71 13.01
N ASN A 122 1.29 -9.22 14.04
CA ASN A 122 0.57 -8.39 15.01
C ASN A 122 1.46 -7.32 15.66
N SER A 123 2.74 -7.64 15.86
CA SER A 123 3.72 -6.75 16.47
C SER A 123 4.13 -5.57 15.59
N VAL A 124 3.98 -5.66 14.27
CA VAL A 124 4.52 -4.66 13.32
C VAL A 124 3.48 -4.03 12.39
N GLN A 125 2.26 -4.56 12.35
CA GLN A 125 1.20 -4.03 11.50
C GLN A 125 0.79 -2.58 11.84
N HIS A 126 1.06 -2.08 13.05
CA HIS A 126 0.74 -0.70 13.40
C HIS A 126 1.68 0.32 12.74
N LEU A 127 2.77 -0.14 12.12
CA LEU A 127 3.77 0.72 11.48
C LEU A 127 3.36 1.07 10.03
N PRO A 128 3.69 2.28 9.56
CA PRO A 128 3.40 2.74 8.20
C PRO A 128 4.48 2.32 7.20
N TRP A 129 4.62 1.00 6.99
CA TRP A 129 5.61 0.42 6.07
C TRP A 129 5.62 1.08 4.69
N GLU A 130 4.43 1.42 4.18
CA GLU A 130 4.20 2.05 2.89
C GLU A 130 4.73 3.49 2.79
N SER A 131 5.12 4.09 3.93
CA SER A 131 5.65 5.45 4.01
C SER A 131 7.14 5.50 4.32
N VAL A 132 7.81 4.34 4.43
CA VAL A 132 9.28 4.27 4.50
C VAL A 132 9.85 4.94 3.23
N PRO A 133 10.89 5.80 3.31
CA PRO A 133 11.22 6.71 2.21
C PRO A 133 11.44 6.04 0.85
N VAL A 134 12.17 4.91 0.80
CA VAL A 134 12.40 4.14 -0.43
C VAL A 134 11.16 3.41 -0.94
N LEU A 135 10.19 3.13 -0.06
CA LEU A 135 8.94 2.44 -0.41
C LEU A 135 7.82 3.43 -0.76
N ARG A 136 7.93 4.70 -0.34
CA ARG A 136 6.85 5.69 -0.44
C ARG A 136 6.33 5.95 -1.86
N GLN A 137 7.12 5.61 -2.89
CA GLN A 137 6.78 5.79 -4.30
C GLN A 137 6.16 4.55 -4.96
N HIS A 138 5.93 3.47 -4.21
CA HIS A 138 5.42 2.21 -4.76
C HIS A 138 4.09 1.83 -4.12
N ALA A 139 3.28 1.09 -4.88
CA ALA A 139 1.97 0.64 -4.46
C ALA A 139 2.09 -0.56 -3.51
N TYR A 140 1.47 -0.44 -2.33
CA TYR A 140 1.35 -1.53 -1.36
C TYR A 140 -0.09 -1.68 -0.89
N PHE A 141 -0.48 -2.91 -0.59
CA PHE A 141 -1.68 -3.22 0.19
C PHE A 141 -1.36 -4.27 1.23
N ARG A 142 -2.21 -4.34 2.24
CA ARG A 142 -2.13 -5.32 3.31
C ARG A 142 -3.13 -6.44 3.10
N SER A 143 -2.75 -7.64 3.51
CA SER A 143 -3.63 -8.80 3.59
C SER A 143 -3.36 -9.55 4.89
N PRO A 144 -4.38 -10.11 5.56
CA PRO A 144 -4.18 -10.86 6.80
C PRO A 144 -3.38 -12.15 6.59
N SER A 145 -3.48 -12.78 5.42
CA SER A 145 -2.67 -13.97 5.10
C SER A 145 -2.64 -14.24 3.59
N LEU A 146 -1.70 -15.09 3.18
CA LEU A 146 -1.63 -15.59 1.79
C LEU A 146 -2.89 -16.39 1.43
N HIS A 147 -3.39 -17.23 2.35
CA HIS A 147 -4.61 -18.01 2.13
C HIS A 147 -5.83 -17.11 1.93
N PHE A 148 -5.95 -16.06 2.76
CA PHE A 148 -7.01 -15.07 2.61
C PHE A 148 -6.90 -14.34 1.27
N LEU A 149 -5.69 -13.93 0.88
CA LEU A 149 -5.44 -13.29 -0.41
C LEU A 149 -5.90 -14.16 -1.58
N CYS A 150 -5.53 -15.44 -1.59
CA CYS A 150 -5.96 -16.38 -2.63
C CYS A 150 -7.47 -16.59 -2.65
N ALA A 151 -8.09 -16.74 -1.49
CA ALA A 151 -9.54 -16.88 -1.37
C ALA A 151 -10.26 -15.62 -1.85
N GLN A 152 -9.79 -14.44 -1.44
CA GLN A 152 -10.31 -13.14 -1.85
C GLN A 152 -10.18 -12.96 -3.37
N TYR A 153 -9.03 -13.29 -3.96
CA TYR A 153 -8.82 -13.23 -5.41
C TYR A 153 -9.80 -14.13 -6.17
N HIS A 154 -10.00 -15.36 -5.70
CA HIS A 154 -10.95 -16.28 -6.32
C HIS A 154 -12.39 -15.77 -6.19
N PHE A 155 -12.79 -15.30 -5.01
CA PHE A 155 -14.12 -14.74 -4.75
C PHE A 155 -14.40 -13.49 -5.62
N LEU A 156 -13.43 -12.58 -5.71
CA LEU A 156 -13.55 -11.34 -6.48
C LEU A 156 -13.35 -11.55 -7.98
N SER A 157 -12.94 -12.73 -8.43
CA SER A 157 -12.79 -13.01 -9.87
C SER A 157 -14.10 -12.87 -10.64
N THR A 158 -15.25 -12.87 -9.98
CA THR A 158 -16.56 -12.58 -10.60
C THR A 158 -17.07 -11.17 -10.31
N SER A 159 -16.35 -10.38 -9.50
CA SER A 159 -16.73 -9.01 -9.15
C SER A 159 -16.47 -8.05 -10.30
N LYS A 160 -17.48 -7.22 -10.61
CA LYS A 160 -17.36 -6.12 -11.59
C LYS A 160 -16.27 -5.13 -11.17
N VAL A 161 -16.28 -4.70 -9.90
CA VAL A 161 -15.33 -3.71 -9.37
C VAL A 161 -13.89 -4.16 -9.51
N PHE A 162 -13.62 -5.46 -9.32
CA PHE A 162 -12.27 -6.00 -9.45
C PHE A 162 -11.82 -6.18 -10.90
N LYS A 163 -12.74 -6.57 -11.80
CA LYS A 163 -12.43 -6.85 -13.21
C LYS A 163 -12.39 -5.62 -14.11
N GLU A 164 -13.39 -4.76 -13.95
CA GLU A 164 -13.63 -3.61 -14.81
C GLU A 164 -13.10 -2.34 -14.16
N GLY A 165 -13.21 -2.25 -12.82
CA GLY A 165 -12.84 -1.07 -12.05
C GLY A 165 -14.03 -0.47 -11.31
N ILE A 166 -13.77 0.57 -10.53
CA ILE A 166 -14.75 1.31 -9.75
C ILE A 166 -15.44 2.33 -10.66
N ASP A 167 -16.73 2.13 -10.91
CA ASP A 167 -17.57 3.14 -11.55
C ASP A 167 -17.84 4.29 -10.57
N LEU A 168 -17.22 5.44 -10.80
CA LEU A 168 -17.38 6.62 -9.96
C LEU A 168 -18.83 7.15 -9.95
N GLN A 169 -19.66 6.87 -10.96
CA GLN A 169 -21.07 7.25 -10.92
C GLN A 169 -21.87 6.40 -9.94
N SER A 170 -21.38 5.21 -9.58
CA SER A 170 -21.97 4.34 -8.57
C SER A 170 -21.28 4.55 -7.22
N THR A 171 -21.37 5.78 -6.69
CA THR A 171 -20.77 6.18 -5.41
C THR A 171 -21.84 6.51 -4.38
N PHE A 172 -21.71 5.92 -3.18
CA PHE A 172 -22.45 6.33 -2.00
C PHE A 172 -21.52 7.00 -0.97
N TYR A 173 -21.90 8.16 -0.43
CA TYR A 173 -21.11 8.86 0.58
C TYR A 173 -21.86 9.14 1.88
N VAL A 174 -21.13 9.13 2.99
CA VAL A 174 -21.59 9.60 4.30
C VAL A 174 -20.62 10.68 4.77
N LEU A 175 -21.11 11.91 4.86
CA LEU A 175 -20.33 13.10 5.21
C LEU A 175 -20.83 13.72 6.52
N ASP A 176 -19.92 13.83 7.49
CA ASP A 176 -20.18 14.47 8.78
C ASP A 176 -21.46 13.94 9.47
N PRO A 177 -21.60 12.62 9.69
CA PRO A 177 -22.85 12.04 10.19
C PRO A 177 -23.25 12.55 11.59
N GLU A 178 -22.29 12.99 12.39
CA GLU A 178 -22.49 13.54 13.74
C GLU A 178 -22.63 15.07 13.77
N SER A 179 -22.56 15.74 12.60
CA SER A 179 -22.63 17.20 12.48
C SER A 179 -21.61 17.96 13.34
N ASN A 180 -20.39 17.44 13.44
CA ASN A 180 -19.31 17.97 14.26
C ASN A 180 -17.99 18.20 13.50
N LEU A 181 -17.99 17.99 12.18
CA LEU A 181 -16.89 18.31 11.25
C LEU A 181 -17.28 19.47 10.30
N PRO A 182 -17.56 20.69 10.81
CA PRO A 182 -18.12 21.77 10.01
C PRO A 182 -17.20 22.23 8.87
N SER A 183 -15.89 22.16 9.07
CA SER A 183 -14.90 22.52 8.03
C SER A 183 -14.94 21.52 6.87
N THR A 184 -14.88 20.23 7.18
CA THR A 184 -14.94 19.13 6.20
C THR A 184 -16.27 19.13 5.46
N LYS A 185 -17.39 19.28 6.18
CA LYS A 185 -18.72 19.40 5.59
C LYS A 185 -18.81 20.55 4.59
N THR A 186 -18.38 21.75 5.00
CA THR A 186 -18.40 22.94 4.12
C THR A 186 -17.54 22.75 2.88
N LYS A 187 -16.40 22.07 3.01
CA LYS A 187 -15.48 21.82 1.90
C LYS A 187 -16.04 20.83 0.87
N PHE A 188 -16.58 19.69 1.33
CA PHE A 188 -16.92 18.58 0.44
C PHE A 188 -18.37 18.54 -0.04
N THR A 189 -19.32 19.18 0.67
CA THR A 189 -20.72 19.26 0.23
C THR A 189 -20.86 19.70 -1.25
N PRO A 190 -20.31 20.86 -1.68
CA PRO A 190 -20.46 21.30 -3.07
C PRO A 190 -19.71 20.40 -4.07
N LEU A 191 -18.63 19.73 -3.64
CA LEU A 191 -17.87 18.82 -4.48
C LEU A 191 -18.65 17.53 -4.75
N PHE A 192 -19.33 16.99 -3.73
CA PHE A 192 -20.10 15.75 -3.80
C PHE A 192 -21.41 15.96 -4.56
N GLU A 193 -22.14 17.04 -4.28
CA GLU A 193 -23.40 17.37 -4.98
C GLU A 193 -23.20 17.63 -6.48
N LYS A 194 -21.98 18.00 -6.89
CA LYS A 194 -21.63 18.22 -8.30
C LYS A 194 -21.33 16.90 -9.04
N GLN A 195 -21.00 15.82 -8.34
CA GLN A 195 -20.63 14.58 -9.02
C GLN A 195 -21.87 13.85 -9.56
N PRO A 196 -21.86 13.47 -10.85
CA PRO A 196 -22.99 12.74 -11.42
C PRO A 196 -23.09 11.33 -10.83
N GLY A 197 -24.31 10.92 -10.47
CA GLY A 197 -24.60 9.58 -9.94
C GLY A 197 -24.31 9.39 -8.44
N TRP A 198 -23.61 10.33 -7.81
CA TRP A 198 -23.33 10.24 -6.38
C TRP A 198 -24.60 10.43 -5.56
N SER A 199 -24.81 9.54 -4.60
CA SER A 199 -25.88 9.63 -3.60
C SER A 199 -25.29 9.54 -2.20
N GLY A 200 -25.96 10.07 -1.19
CA GLY A 200 -25.38 10.05 0.15
C GLY A 200 -26.11 10.85 1.21
N LEU A 201 -25.51 10.89 2.38
CA LEU A 201 -26.03 11.53 3.58
C LEU A 201 -25.04 12.59 4.09
N ILE A 202 -25.53 13.80 4.36
CA ILE A 202 -24.72 14.92 4.87
C ILE A 202 -25.31 15.42 6.18
N GLY A 203 -24.52 15.43 7.26
CA GLY A 203 -25.00 15.92 8.56
C GLY A 203 -26.07 15.05 9.20
N GLN A 204 -26.21 13.79 8.76
CA GLN A 204 -27.26 12.87 9.19
C GLN A 204 -26.66 11.53 9.59
N ILE A 205 -27.18 10.98 10.67
CA ILE A 205 -26.77 9.66 11.17
C ILE A 205 -27.36 8.58 10.24
N PRO A 206 -26.53 7.80 9.53
CA PRO A 206 -27.01 6.73 8.66
C PRO A 206 -27.67 5.62 9.46
N GLN A 207 -28.77 5.10 8.92
CA GLN A 207 -29.40 3.88 9.41
C GLN A 207 -28.66 2.64 8.89
N HIS A 208 -28.92 1.49 9.50
CA HIS A 208 -28.34 0.22 9.04
C HIS A 208 -28.72 -0.12 7.59
N ALA A 209 -29.93 0.23 7.17
CA ALA A 209 -30.38 0.01 5.79
C ALA A 209 -29.55 0.84 4.79
N ASP A 210 -29.30 2.12 5.11
CA ASP A 210 -28.50 3.01 4.27
C ASP A 210 -27.08 2.46 4.09
N MET A 211 -26.45 1.99 5.18
CA MET A 211 -25.11 1.41 5.12
C MET A 211 -25.09 0.08 4.35
N ALA A 212 -26.12 -0.75 4.50
CA ALA A 212 -26.23 -2.01 3.77
C ALA A 212 -26.39 -1.78 2.26
N GLU A 213 -27.24 -0.81 1.87
CA GLU A 213 -27.41 -0.39 0.48
C GLU A 213 -26.11 0.19 -0.10
N ALA A 214 -25.47 1.10 0.64
CA ALA A 214 -24.20 1.70 0.26
C ALA A 214 -23.12 0.66 -0.04
N LEU A 215 -23.01 -0.39 0.78
CA LEU A 215 -21.97 -1.41 0.64
C LEU A 215 -22.29 -2.50 -0.38
N SER A 216 -23.57 -2.79 -0.64
CA SER A 216 -23.99 -3.90 -1.51
C SER A 216 -24.38 -3.46 -2.92
N GLN A 217 -24.86 -2.23 -3.10
CA GLN A 217 -25.42 -1.76 -4.38
C GLN A 217 -24.52 -0.77 -5.13
N HIS A 218 -23.48 -0.24 -4.49
CA HIS A 218 -22.57 0.74 -5.08
C HIS A 218 -21.17 0.15 -5.34
N ASP A 219 -20.42 0.77 -6.25
CA ASP A 219 -19.03 0.40 -6.56
C ASP A 219 -18.03 1.12 -5.65
N LEU A 220 -18.39 2.31 -5.14
CA LEU A 220 -17.58 3.09 -4.20
C LEU A 220 -18.39 3.53 -2.97
N PHE A 221 -17.82 3.33 -1.79
CA PHE A 221 -18.34 3.82 -0.54
C PHE A 221 -17.36 4.80 0.11
N LEU A 222 -17.82 6.01 0.41
CA LEU A 222 -17.02 7.06 1.04
C LEU A 222 -17.57 7.37 2.43
N TYR A 223 -16.73 7.31 3.45
CA TYR A 223 -17.08 7.71 4.81
C TYR A 223 -16.13 8.80 5.29
N LEU A 224 -16.66 9.99 5.53
CA LEU A 224 -15.96 11.14 6.10
C LEU A 224 -16.61 11.48 7.44
N GLY A 225 -16.01 10.99 8.52
CA GLY A 225 -16.56 11.08 9.87
C GLY A 225 -15.60 10.54 10.92
N HIS A 226 -16.05 10.41 12.16
CA HIS A 226 -15.22 9.82 13.20
C HIS A 226 -15.11 8.31 13.09
N GLY A 227 -13.91 7.77 13.37
CA GLY A 227 -13.65 6.34 13.35
C GLY A 227 -13.87 5.74 11.96
N SER A 228 -14.47 4.56 11.92
CA SER A 228 -14.66 3.78 10.70
C SER A 228 -16.11 3.69 10.22
N GLY A 229 -17.04 4.40 10.86
CA GLY A 229 -18.47 4.22 10.60
C GLY A 229 -19.02 2.86 11.04
N SER A 230 -18.20 1.99 11.65
CA SER A 230 -18.57 0.64 12.13
C SER A 230 -19.80 0.64 13.04
N LYS A 231 -19.96 1.66 13.89
CA LYS A 231 -21.13 1.84 14.75
C LYS A 231 -22.45 1.94 14.00
N PHE A 232 -22.43 2.34 12.73
CA PHE A 232 -23.61 2.46 11.88
C PHE A 232 -23.88 1.21 11.04
N VAL A 233 -22.90 0.30 10.92
CA VAL A 233 -23.10 -0.97 10.19
C VAL A 233 -23.38 -2.13 11.13
N ALA A 234 -22.84 -2.10 12.36
CA ALA A 234 -23.02 -3.13 13.36
C ALA A 234 -24.33 -2.96 14.14
N GLY A 235 -25.48 -3.19 13.50
CA GLY A 235 -26.78 -3.22 14.21
C GLY A 235 -26.94 -4.40 15.16
N LYS A 236 -26.13 -5.44 14.94
CA LYS A 236 -25.83 -6.58 15.81
C LYS A 236 -24.38 -6.98 15.52
N ARG A 237 -23.72 -7.71 16.42
CA ARG A 237 -22.28 -8.06 16.36
C ARG A 237 -21.81 -8.67 15.02
N ASP A 238 -22.72 -9.10 14.16
CA ASP A 238 -22.46 -9.78 12.87
C ASP A 238 -22.97 -9.03 11.62
N GLY A 239 -23.41 -7.77 11.74
CA GLY A 239 -24.14 -7.06 10.67
C GLY A 239 -23.38 -6.94 9.34
N LEU A 240 -22.10 -6.58 9.38
CA LEU A 240 -21.24 -6.51 8.18
C LEU A 240 -20.92 -7.90 7.60
N SER A 241 -20.69 -8.88 8.47
CA SER A 241 -20.28 -10.24 8.06
C SER A 241 -21.40 -11.02 7.37
N GLN A 242 -22.65 -10.59 7.53
CA GLN A 242 -23.81 -11.15 6.82
C GLN A 242 -24.10 -10.44 5.49
N LEU A 243 -23.43 -9.32 5.21
CA LEU A 243 -23.57 -8.59 3.96
C LEU A 243 -22.55 -9.09 2.94
N THR A 244 -22.97 -9.16 1.68
CA THR A 244 -22.04 -9.29 0.54
C THR A 244 -21.70 -7.89 0.06
N CYS A 245 -20.56 -7.38 0.50
CA CYS A 245 -20.03 -6.09 0.10
C CYS A 245 -19.50 -6.16 -1.35
N ARG A 246 -19.94 -5.20 -2.16
CA ARG A 246 -19.49 -4.98 -3.53
C ARG A 246 -18.55 -3.77 -3.61
N ALA A 247 -18.84 -2.74 -2.82
CA ALA A 247 -18.13 -1.46 -2.88
C ALA A 247 -16.67 -1.57 -2.44
N ALA A 248 -15.77 -0.87 -3.13
CA ALA A 248 -14.52 -0.44 -2.53
C ALA A 248 -14.81 0.65 -1.49
N ALA A 249 -14.15 0.64 -0.33
CA ALA A 249 -14.49 1.53 0.78
C ALA A 249 -13.32 2.46 1.16
N LEU A 250 -13.59 3.76 1.25
CA LEU A 250 -12.63 4.76 1.78
C LEU A 250 -13.14 5.30 3.11
N LEU A 251 -12.46 4.93 4.20
CA LEU A 251 -12.85 5.28 5.58
C LEU A 251 -11.95 6.41 6.11
N LEU A 252 -12.30 7.65 5.77
CA LEU A 252 -11.59 8.88 6.15
C LEU A 252 -11.99 9.33 7.56
N GLY A 253 -11.62 8.53 8.54
CA GLY A 253 -11.76 8.88 9.95
C GLY A 253 -10.56 8.43 10.78
N CYS A 254 -10.46 8.97 11.99
CA CYS A 254 -9.36 8.68 12.91
C CYS A 254 -9.29 7.19 13.25
N SER A 255 -8.09 6.60 13.16
CA SER A 255 -7.83 5.20 13.53
C SER A 255 -8.73 4.16 12.82
N SER A 256 -9.34 4.50 11.67
CA SER A 256 -10.23 3.60 10.93
C SER A 256 -9.53 2.36 10.36
N GLY A 257 -8.24 2.48 10.05
CA GLY A 257 -7.37 1.44 9.51
C GLY A 257 -6.57 0.67 10.57
N ARG A 258 -6.75 0.99 11.86
CA ARG A 258 -6.00 0.38 12.95
C ARG A 258 -6.53 -1.02 13.27
N LEU A 259 -5.62 -1.98 13.33
CA LEU A 259 -5.87 -3.31 13.88
C LEU A 259 -5.31 -3.38 15.30
N THR A 260 -6.07 -3.99 16.21
CA THR A 260 -5.72 -4.11 17.63
C THR A 260 -5.60 -5.59 18.00
N ALA A 261 -4.41 -5.97 18.46
CA ALA A 261 -4.17 -7.26 19.09
C ALA A 261 -4.23 -7.11 20.62
N GLU A 262 -4.92 -8.04 21.28
CA GLU A 262 -4.99 -8.10 22.74
C GLU A 262 -4.10 -9.24 23.24
N GLY A 263 -2.91 -8.90 23.75
CA GLY A 263 -1.92 -9.88 24.20
C GLY A 263 -1.44 -10.77 23.06
N SER A 264 -1.67 -12.07 23.16
CA SER A 264 -1.29 -13.07 22.15
C SER A 264 -2.44 -13.44 21.20
N LEU A 265 -3.56 -12.71 21.25
CA LEU A 265 -4.69 -12.93 20.34
C LEU A 265 -4.42 -12.31 18.97
N ASP A 266 -5.09 -12.85 17.96
CA ASP A 266 -5.10 -12.27 16.62
C ASP A 266 -5.65 -10.85 16.63
N ALA A 267 -5.08 -10.01 15.77
CA ALA A 267 -5.55 -8.65 15.67
C ALA A 267 -6.95 -8.59 15.06
N ALA A 268 -7.79 -7.78 15.69
CA ALA A 268 -9.13 -7.48 15.22
C ALA A 268 -9.21 -6.02 14.78
N GLY A 269 -10.11 -5.75 13.85
CA GLY A 269 -10.42 -4.40 13.43
C GLY A 269 -11.37 -4.37 12.26
N VAL A 270 -12.00 -3.23 12.06
CA VAL A 270 -13.06 -3.04 11.07
C VAL A 270 -12.60 -3.38 9.65
N MET A 271 -11.34 -3.14 9.32
CA MET A 271 -10.78 -3.43 7.99
C MET A 271 -10.93 -4.91 7.64
N LEU A 272 -10.68 -5.80 8.60
CA LEU A 272 -10.86 -7.24 8.41
C LEU A 272 -12.34 -7.59 8.22
N THR A 273 -13.25 -6.89 8.91
CA THR A 273 -14.70 -7.08 8.73
C THR A 273 -15.17 -6.69 7.32
N TYR A 274 -14.66 -5.59 6.76
CA TYR A 274 -14.92 -5.21 5.37
C TYR A 274 -14.40 -6.26 4.39
N LEU A 275 -13.17 -6.73 4.59
CA LEU A 275 -12.59 -7.78 3.75
C LEU A 275 -13.40 -9.09 3.81
N LEU A 276 -13.82 -9.50 5.02
CA LEU A 276 -14.65 -10.69 5.22
C LEU A 276 -16.03 -10.57 4.58
N ALA A 277 -16.58 -9.35 4.51
CA ALA A 277 -17.83 -9.07 3.80
C ALA A 277 -17.66 -9.14 2.26
N GLY A 278 -16.45 -9.30 1.74
CA GLY A 278 -16.18 -9.37 0.30
C GLY A 278 -15.78 -8.03 -0.34
N CYS A 279 -15.48 -7.00 0.47
CA CYS A 279 -14.99 -5.73 -0.04
C CYS A 279 -13.71 -5.92 -0.88
N PRO A 280 -13.63 -5.40 -2.12
CA PRO A 280 -12.45 -5.55 -2.96
C PRO A 280 -11.19 -4.95 -2.33
N CYS A 281 -11.32 -3.72 -1.84
CA CYS A 281 -10.30 -3.04 -1.06
C CYS A 281 -10.94 -2.01 -0.12
N VAL A 282 -10.31 -1.81 1.04
CA VAL A 282 -10.71 -0.83 2.03
C VAL A 282 -9.51 0.01 2.47
N MET A 283 -9.66 1.33 2.44
CA MET A 283 -8.66 2.29 2.89
C MET A 283 -9.06 2.88 4.24
N GLY A 284 -8.09 3.04 5.14
CA GLY A 284 -8.30 3.67 6.43
C GLY A 284 -7.01 4.22 7.04
N ASN A 285 -7.14 4.97 8.14
CA ASN A 285 -6.02 5.61 8.82
C ASN A 285 -5.52 4.76 9.99
N LEU A 286 -4.21 4.53 10.09
CA LEU A 286 -3.59 3.75 11.17
C LEU A 286 -3.73 4.40 12.56
N TRP A 287 -3.84 5.72 12.61
CA TRP A 287 -3.95 6.50 13.85
C TRP A 287 -4.82 7.75 13.63
N ASP A 288 -4.92 8.57 14.66
CA ASP A 288 -5.75 9.78 14.63
C ASP A 288 -5.15 10.85 13.73
N VAL A 289 -6.00 11.41 12.86
CA VAL A 289 -5.62 12.42 11.87
C VAL A 289 -6.33 13.73 12.17
N THR A 290 -5.81 14.84 11.64
CA THR A 290 -6.44 16.15 11.78
C THR A 290 -7.26 16.48 10.55
N ASP A 291 -8.50 16.93 10.76
CA ASP A 291 -9.49 17.21 9.70
C ASP A 291 -8.90 17.96 8.51
N ARG A 292 -8.26 19.11 8.73
CA ARG A 292 -7.75 19.96 7.64
C ARG A 292 -6.71 19.28 6.75
N ASP A 293 -5.92 18.37 7.30
CA ASP A 293 -4.80 17.76 6.56
C ASP A 293 -5.24 16.47 5.86
N ILE A 294 -6.12 15.68 6.48
CA ILE A 294 -6.75 14.54 5.79
C ILE A 294 -7.74 15.03 4.71
N ASP A 295 -8.35 16.20 4.88
CA ASP A 295 -9.16 16.84 3.84
C ASP A 295 -8.32 17.28 2.64
N ARG A 296 -7.03 17.60 2.81
CA ARG A 296 -6.11 17.89 1.68
C ARG A 296 -5.75 16.62 0.93
N PHE A 297 -5.45 15.57 1.69
CA PHE A 297 -5.22 14.24 1.13
C PHE A 297 -6.39 13.80 0.25
N PHE A 298 -7.61 13.87 0.78
CA PHE A 298 -8.78 13.40 0.05
C PHE A 298 -9.15 14.31 -1.12
N GLU A 299 -8.98 15.63 -1.00
CA GLU A 299 -9.14 16.54 -2.13
C GLU A 299 -8.17 16.20 -3.28
N GLN A 300 -6.91 15.91 -2.98
CA GLN A 300 -5.94 15.48 -3.98
C GLN A 300 -6.33 14.13 -4.61
N LEU A 301 -6.85 13.21 -3.81
CA LEU A 301 -7.35 11.92 -4.30
C LEU A 301 -8.50 12.13 -5.30
N MET A 302 -9.44 13.02 -4.97
CA MET A 302 -10.56 13.35 -5.85
C MET A 302 -10.13 13.99 -7.18
N CYS A 303 -9.04 14.76 -7.18
CA CYS A 303 -8.51 15.35 -8.40
C CYS A 303 -7.82 14.31 -9.29
N THR A 304 -7.19 13.30 -8.69
CA THR A 304 -6.34 12.33 -9.41
C THR A 304 -7.15 11.15 -9.95
N TRP A 305 -8.14 10.65 -9.21
CA TRP A 305 -8.94 9.49 -9.65
C TRP A 305 -9.78 9.72 -10.91
N GLN A 306 -9.96 10.99 -11.33
CA GLN A 306 -10.66 11.35 -12.58
C GLN A 306 -9.83 11.00 -13.81
N SER A 307 -8.52 10.75 -13.62
CA SER A 307 -7.60 10.34 -14.69
C SER A 307 -7.70 8.86 -15.05
N GLY A 308 -8.54 8.07 -14.36
CA GLY A 308 -8.74 6.65 -14.64
C GLY A 308 -7.55 5.76 -14.29
N GLN A 309 -6.70 6.22 -13.35
CA GLN A 309 -5.55 5.44 -12.88
C GLN A 309 -5.95 4.42 -11.79
N SER A 310 -4.96 3.68 -11.30
CA SER A 310 -5.15 2.82 -10.14
C SER A 310 -5.38 3.68 -8.90
N LEU A 311 -6.37 3.29 -8.07
CA LEU A 311 -6.60 3.86 -6.74
C LEU A 311 -5.30 3.95 -5.92
N PHE A 312 -4.41 2.99 -6.11
CA PHE A 312 -3.14 2.92 -5.41
C PHE A 312 -2.19 4.03 -5.84
N ALA A 313 -2.08 4.28 -7.14
CA ALA A 313 -1.25 5.37 -7.67
C ALA A 313 -1.76 6.73 -7.19
N ASP A 314 -3.08 6.92 -7.23
CA ASP A 314 -3.73 8.15 -6.78
C ASP A 314 -3.52 8.39 -5.29
N LEU A 315 -3.57 7.32 -4.47
CA LEU A 315 -3.27 7.40 -3.04
C LEU A 315 -1.81 7.79 -2.78
N LEU A 316 -0.84 7.28 -3.54
CA LEU A 316 0.57 7.67 -3.40
C LEU A 316 0.79 9.16 -3.64
N ALA A 317 0.19 9.70 -4.70
CA ALA A 317 0.24 11.12 -5.00
C ALA A 317 -0.41 11.96 -3.88
N SER A 318 -1.54 11.48 -3.35
CA SER A 318 -2.33 12.16 -2.31
C SER A 318 -1.57 12.31 -0.99
N ARG A 319 -0.67 11.38 -0.63
CA ARG A 319 0.13 11.46 0.60
C ARG A 319 0.98 12.72 0.70
N ASN A 320 1.41 13.26 -0.45
CA ASN A 320 2.26 14.43 -0.53
C ASN A 320 1.47 15.76 -0.52
N ALA A 321 0.13 15.70 -0.60
CA ALA A 321 -0.72 16.88 -0.44
C ALA A 321 -0.91 17.29 1.03
N CYS A 322 -0.64 16.38 1.97
CA CYS A 322 -0.65 16.66 3.39
C CYS A 322 0.47 17.64 3.75
N LYS A 323 0.17 18.62 4.61
CA LYS A 323 1.21 19.49 5.20
C LYS A 323 2.14 18.68 6.11
N LEU A 324 1.59 17.73 6.85
CA LEU A 324 2.35 16.81 7.68
C LEU A 324 2.50 15.47 6.94
N GLU A 325 3.25 15.48 5.84
CA GLU A 325 3.42 14.34 4.92
C GLU A 325 3.77 13.00 5.60
N GLN A 326 4.61 13.06 6.63
CA GLN A 326 5.10 11.88 7.34
C GLN A 326 4.25 11.48 8.56
N LEU A 327 3.32 12.33 8.99
CA LEU A 327 2.45 12.04 10.13
C LEU A 327 1.00 11.78 9.67
N ILE A 328 0.44 12.69 8.87
CA ILE A 328 -0.91 12.52 8.32
C ILE A 328 -0.84 11.79 7.00
N GLY A 329 0.07 12.18 6.09
CA GLY A 329 0.24 11.46 4.82
C GLY A 329 0.74 10.02 4.96
N ALA A 330 1.24 9.63 6.14
CA ALA A 330 1.65 8.26 6.42
C ALA A 330 0.56 7.39 7.10
N ALA A 331 -0.56 8.00 7.53
CA ALA A 331 -1.64 7.28 8.19
C ALA A 331 -2.48 6.42 7.22
N PRO A 332 -2.80 6.86 5.99
CA PRO A 332 -3.62 6.09 5.05
C PRO A 332 -2.95 4.81 4.56
N VAL A 333 -3.62 3.69 4.80
CA VAL A 333 -3.23 2.34 4.36
C VAL A 333 -4.41 1.63 3.70
N ILE A 334 -4.11 0.71 2.80
CA ILE A 334 -5.10 -0.08 2.07
C ILE A 334 -4.98 -1.54 2.49
N TYR A 335 -6.13 -2.17 2.71
CA TYR A 335 -6.27 -3.61 2.84
C TYR A 335 -7.07 -4.15 1.64
N GLY A 336 -6.68 -5.30 1.09
CA GLY A 336 -7.35 -5.92 -0.06
C GLY A 336 -6.69 -5.62 -1.41
N LEU A 337 -7.30 -6.10 -2.48
CA LEU A 337 -6.67 -6.19 -3.81
C LEU A 337 -6.62 -4.85 -4.55
N PRO A 338 -5.64 -4.66 -5.45
CA PRO A 338 -5.58 -3.48 -6.29
C PRO A 338 -6.77 -3.37 -7.25
N VAL A 339 -7.37 -2.18 -7.28
CA VAL A 339 -8.47 -1.80 -8.18
C VAL A 339 -8.15 -0.46 -8.85
N SER A 340 -8.80 -0.21 -9.99
CA SER A 340 -8.70 1.02 -10.78
C SER A 340 -10.03 1.75 -10.84
N PHE A 341 -10.01 3.04 -11.17
CA PHE A 341 -11.22 3.79 -11.49
C PHE A 341 -11.59 3.63 -12.97
N LEU A 342 -12.90 3.72 -13.25
CA LEU A 342 -13.48 3.68 -14.60
C LEU A 342 -13.79 5.07 -15.16
#